data_AF-F7XB63-F1
#
_entry.id   AF-F7XB63-F1
#
_cell.length_a   1.000
_cell.length_b   1.000
_cell.length_c   1.000
_cell.angle_alpha   90.00
_cell.angle_beta   90.00
_cell.angle_gamma   90.00
#
_symmetry.space_group_name_H-M   'P 1'
#
loop_
_entity.id
_entity.type
_entity.pdbx_description
1 polymer ?
#
loop_
_entity_poly.entity_id
_entity_poly.type
_entity_poly.pdbx_seq_one_letter_code
_entity_poly.pdbx_strand_id
1 'polypeptide(L)'
;MEVHFVHKHAETGALGVLGVFFVPGAANATFASLAATFPQKTGEQTALPNVDPSGLLPTSLKYWAYEGSLTTPPCSEIVDWMVAQEPIEVDAADIDRFTALYSMNARPALVANRRYILSS
;
A
#
# COMPACT_ATOMS: atom_id res chain seq x y z
N MET A 1 6.82 1.11 6.16
CA MET A 1 5.91 0.13 5.49
C MET A 1 5.18 0.86 4.37
N GLU A 2 4.58 0.17 3.40
CA GLU A 2 3.81 0.80 2.32
C GLU A 2 2.50 0.04 2.12
N VAL A 3 1.39 0.75 1.94
CA VAL A 3 0.10 0.16 1.57
C VAL A 3 -0.19 0.45 0.10
N HIS A 4 -0.79 -0.52 -0.60
CA HIS A 4 -1.22 -0.38 -1.99
C HIS A 4 -2.74 -0.48 -2.08
N PHE A 5 -3.39 0.61 -2.50
CA PHE A 5 -4.81 0.60 -2.88
C PHE A 5 -4.93 0.27 -4.37
N VAL A 6 -5.35 -0.95 -4.67
CA VAL A 6 -5.39 -1.49 -6.03
C VAL A 6 -6.77 -1.29 -6.64
N HIS A 7 -6.84 -0.57 -7.75
CA HIS A 7 -8.06 -0.30 -8.50
C HIS A 7 -7.97 -0.96 -9.86
N LYS A 8 -9.12 -1.41 -10.37
CA LYS A 8 -9.23 -1.99 -11.71
C LYS A 8 -10.34 -1.29 -12.47
N HIS A 9 -10.02 -0.78 -13.64
CA HIS A 9 -11.01 -0.23 -14.55
C HIS A 9 -11.93 -1.35 -15.07
N ALA A 10 -13.25 -1.16 -14.96
CA ALA A 10 -14.24 -2.23 -15.17
C ALA A 10 -14.24 -2.78 -16.61
N GLU A 11 -14.01 -1.92 -17.60
CA GLU A 11 -14.13 -2.28 -19.02
C GLU A 11 -12.79 -2.72 -19.62
N THR A 12 -11.72 -1.96 -19.36
CA THR A 12 -10.40 -2.17 -19.99
C THR A 12 -9.51 -3.11 -19.19
N GLY A 13 -9.80 -3.30 -17.90
CA GLY A 13 -8.95 -4.07 -16.99
C GLY A 13 -7.63 -3.39 -16.61
N ALA A 14 -7.40 -2.14 -17.04
CA ALA A 14 -6.26 -1.33 -16.63
C ALA A 14 -6.23 -1.16 -15.10
N LEU A 15 -5.03 -1.08 -14.52
CA LEU A 15 -4.85 -0.98 -13.08
C LEU A 15 -4.35 0.40 -12.68
N GLY A 16 -4.92 0.95 -11.61
CA GLY A 16 -4.41 2.13 -10.92
C GLY A 16 -4.05 1.76 -9.49
N VAL A 17 -2.81 2.03 -9.07
CA VAL A 17 -2.36 1.73 -7.70
C VAL A 17 -1.92 3.01 -6.99
N LEU A 18 -2.61 3.32 -5.90
CA LEU A 18 -2.18 4.37 -4.97
C LEU A 18 -1.31 3.74 -3.88
N GLY A 19 -0.05 4.12 -3.82
CA GLY A 19 0.89 3.78 -2.76
C GLY A 19 0.91 4.85 -1.68
N VAL A 20 0.83 4.46 -0.41
CA VAL A 20 0.99 5.37 0.74
C VAL A 20 2.04 4.79 1.68
N PHE A 21 3.04 5.60 2.03
CA PHE A 21 4.06 5.21 3.00
C PHE A 21 3.55 5.36 4.42
N PHE A 22 3.77 4.34 5.24
CA PHE A 22 3.51 4.36 6.67
C PHE A 22 4.84 4.45 7.41
N VAL A 23 4.95 5.47 8.27
CA VAL A 23 6.12 5.72 9.12
C VAL A 23 5.75 5.53 10.59
N PRO A 24 6.69 5.08 11.45
CA PRO A 24 6.44 5.02 12.89
C PRO A 24 6.11 6.41 13.45
N GLY A 25 5.02 6.52 14.21
CA GLY A 25 4.58 7.78 14.80
C GLY A 25 3.32 7.60 15.64
N ALA A 26 2.40 8.56 15.58
CA ALA A 26 1.12 8.49 16.25
C ALA A 26 0.30 7.27 15.82
N ALA A 27 -0.53 6.77 16.74
CA ALA A 27 -1.44 5.67 16.47
C ALA A 27 -2.48 6.06 15.41
N ASN A 28 -2.67 5.17 14.42
CA ASN A 28 -3.73 5.29 13.43
C ASN A 28 -4.85 4.30 13.78
N ALA A 29 -6.03 4.82 14.13
CA ALA A 29 -7.15 3.98 14.59
C ALA A 29 -7.61 2.95 13.53
N THR A 30 -7.59 3.33 12.26
CA THR A 30 -7.96 2.45 11.15
C THR A 30 -6.98 1.30 11.01
N PHE A 31 -5.67 1.59 11.05
CA PHE A 31 -4.66 0.53 11.00
C PHE A 31 -4.66 -0.34 12.24
N ALA A 32 -4.79 0.25 13.44
CA ALA A 32 -4.87 -0.50 14.69
C ALA A 32 -6.05 -1.50 14.68
N SER A 33 -7.21 -1.09 14.14
CA SER A 33 -8.35 -1.99 13.99
C SER A 33 -8.10 -3.15 13.03
N LEU A 34 -7.32 -2.93 11.96
CA LEU A 34 -6.90 -4.00 11.05
C LEU A 34 -5.90 -4.93 11.75
N ALA A 35 -4.87 -4.34 12.38
CA ALA A 35 -3.79 -5.07 13.03
C ALA A 35 -4.29 -6.00 14.15
N ALA A 36 -5.31 -5.58 14.90
CA ALA A 36 -5.96 -6.41 15.92
C ALA A 36 -6.62 -7.68 15.37
N THR A 37 -6.90 -7.74 14.06
CA THR A 37 -7.59 -8.86 13.43
C THR A 37 -6.71 -9.70 12.52
N PHE A 38 -5.45 -9.32 12.29
CA PHE A 38 -4.58 -10.02 11.34
C PHE A 38 -4.56 -11.54 11.59
N PRO A 39 -4.80 -12.37 10.55
CA PRO A 39 -4.64 -13.82 10.68
C PRO A 39 -3.22 -14.16 11.08
N GLN A 40 -3.06 -15.04 12.08
CA GLN A 40 -1.74 -15.34 12.65
C GLN A 40 -1.00 -16.43 11.87
N LYS A 41 -1.72 -17.18 11.02
CA LYS A 41 -1.14 -18.22 10.18
C LYS A 41 -1.59 -18.10 8.72
N THR A 42 -0.72 -18.54 7.83
CA THR A 42 -1.02 -18.64 6.40
C THR A 42 -2.26 -19.48 6.14
N GLY A 43 -3.21 -18.94 5.38
CA GLY A 43 -4.46 -19.60 5.02
C GLY A 43 -5.61 -19.37 6.01
N GLU A 44 -5.35 -18.77 7.17
CA GLU A 44 -6.41 -18.34 8.08
C GLU A 44 -7.14 -17.11 7.51
N GLN A 45 -8.44 -17.05 7.79
CA GLN A 45 -9.30 -15.92 7.46
C GLN A 45 -9.90 -15.36 8.74
N THR A 46 -10.10 -14.06 8.76
CA THR A 46 -10.68 -13.33 9.88
C THR A 46 -11.78 -12.43 9.35
N ALA A 47 -12.83 -12.21 10.13
CA ALA A 47 -13.82 -11.21 9.78
C ALA A 47 -13.21 -9.83 10.03
N LEU A 48 -13.15 -9.00 8.99
CA LEU A 48 -12.77 -7.61 9.16
C LEU A 48 -13.93 -6.83 9.79
N PRO A 49 -13.64 -5.93 10.74
CA PRO A 49 -14.64 -4.96 11.17
C PRO A 49 -15.01 -4.03 10.01
N ASN A 50 -16.04 -3.21 10.17
CA ASN A 50 -16.31 -2.13 9.23
C ASN A 50 -15.14 -1.15 9.28
N VAL A 51 -14.22 -1.26 8.32
CA VAL A 51 -13.04 -0.39 8.18
C VAL A 51 -13.26 0.53 7.01
N ASP A 52 -13.21 1.84 7.27
CA ASP A 52 -13.13 2.84 6.21
C ASP A 52 -11.66 3.00 5.78
N PRO A 53 -11.30 2.61 4.54
CA PRO A 53 -9.94 2.73 4.04
C PRO A 53 -9.45 4.18 3.94
N SER A 54 -10.34 5.18 3.98
CA SER A 54 -9.97 6.59 3.93
C SER A 54 -9.08 7.02 5.10
N GLY A 55 -9.20 6.36 6.27
CA GLY A 55 -8.36 6.63 7.43
C GLY A 55 -6.90 6.20 7.26
N LEU A 56 -6.56 5.53 6.16
CA LEU A 56 -5.19 5.17 5.77
C LEU A 56 -4.62 6.09 4.68
N LEU A 57 -5.31 7.18 4.36
CA LEU A 57 -4.85 8.18 3.39
C LEU A 57 -4.24 9.39 4.11
N PRO A 58 -3.21 10.02 3.51
CA PRO A 58 -2.72 11.30 3.99
C PRO A 58 -3.75 12.41 3.76
N THR A 59 -3.58 13.53 4.48
CA THR A 59 -4.46 14.70 4.31
C THR A 59 -4.29 15.33 2.93
N SER A 60 -3.05 15.41 2.45
CA SER A 60 -2.74 15.86 1.08
C SER A 60 -2.68 14.66 0.13
N LEU A 61 -3.46 14.74 -0.95
CA LEU A 61 -3.42 13.74 -2.04
C LEU A 61 -2.47 14.15 -3.17
N LYS A 62 -1.44 14.96 -2.88
CA LYS A 62 -0.35 15.17 -3.84
C LYS A 62 0.42 13.86 -4.01
N TYR A 63 0.80 13.54 -5.25
CA TYR A 63 1.46 12.27 -5.57
C TYR A 63 2.56 12.45 -6.62
N TRP A 64 3.46 11.48 -6.64
CA TRP A 64 4.28 11.19 -7.81
C TRP A 64 3.59 10.16 -8.69
N ALA A 65 3.66 10.29 -10.01
CA ALA A 65 3.04 9.35 -10.94
C ALA A 65 4.04 8.80 -11.96
N TYR A 66 3.87 7.51 -12.29
CA TYR A 66 4.64 6.83 -13.33
C TYR A 66 3.91 5.57 -13.84
N GLU A 67 4.17 5.20 -15.10
CA GLU A 67 3.74 3.92 -15.66
C GLU A 67 4.66 2.80 -15.16
N GLY A 68 4.07 1.72 -14.66
CA GLY A 68 4.79 0.63 -14.02
C GLY A 68 4.11 -0.73 -14.15
N SER A 69 4.46 -1.61 -13.22
CA SER A 69 4.02 -2.99 -13.21
C SER A 69 3.40 -3.38 -11.87
N LEU A 70 2.81 -4.56 -11.82
CA LEU A 70 2.62 -5.27 -10.56
C LEU A 70 3.99 -5.53 -9.89
N THR A 71 4.02 -5.46 -8.56
CA THR A 71 5.22 -5.77 -7.74
C THR A 71 5.31 -7.25 -7.36
N THR A 72 4.33 -8.05 -7.78
CA THR A 72 4.25 -9.50 -7.60
C THR A 72 4.07 -10.20 -8.95
N PRO A 73 4.50 -11.47 -9.09
CA PRO A 73 4.26 -12.24 -10.31
C PRO A 73 2.77 -12.21 -10.71
N PRO A 74 2.45 -12.05 -12.02
CA PRO A 74 3.34 -12.13 -13.18
C PRO A 74 4.06 -10.82 -13.56
N CYS A 75 4.04 -9.79 -12.69
CA CYS A 75 4.71 -8.51 -12.92
C CYS A 75 4.21 -7.76 -14.17
N SER A 76 2.93 -7.88 -14.52
CA SER A 76 2.33 -7.23 -15.70
C SER A 76 2.52 -5.71 -15.70
N GLU A 77 2.99 -5.16 -16.81
CA GLU A 77 3.24 -3.72 -17.04
C GLU A 77 1.97 -2.97 -17.49
N ILE A 78 0.92 -3.03 -16.67
CA ILE A 78 -0.41 -2.46 -16.97
C ILE A 78 -0.90 -1.49 -15.88
N VAL A 79 0.03 -0.96 -15.08
CA VAL A 79 -0.28 -0.25 -13.84
C VAL A 79 0.11 1.22 -13.94
N ASP A 80 -0.85 2.10 -13.77
CA ASP A 80 -0.61 3.51 -13.45
C ASP A 80 -0.36 3.64 -11.95
N TRP A 81 0.87 4.00 -11.57
CA TRP A 81 1.23 4.21 -10.18
C TRP A 81 1.04 5.66 -9.78
N MET A 82 0.43 5.87 -8.62
CA MET A 82 0.41 7.13 -7.89
C MET A 82 0.99 6.86 -6.51
N VAL A 83 2.08 7.51 -6.13
CA VAL A 83 2.69 7.35 -4.80
C VAL A 83 2.48 8.66 -4.06
N ALA A 84 1.73 8.62 -2.96
CA ALA A 84 1.45 9.80 -2.17
C ALA A 84 2.75 10.44 -1.65
N GLN A 85 2.82 11.77 -1.72
CA GLN A 85 4.00 12.52 -1.29
C GLN A 85 4.14 12.56 0.24
N GLU A 86 3.01 12.60 0.92
CA GLU A 86 2.95 12.60 2.37
C GLU A 86 2.74 11.18 2.90
N PRO A 87 3.58 10.71 3.83
CA PRO A 87 3.31 9.49 4.55
C PRO A 87 2.19 9.72 5.58
N ILE A 88 1.68 8.63 6.14
CA ILE A 88 0.91 8.68 7.38
C ILE A 88 1.69 8.06 8.53
N GLU A 89 1.39 8.50 9.74
CA GLU A 89 1.93 7.92 10.96
C GLU A 89 1.11 6.70 11.38
N VAL A 90 1.80 5.66 11.84
CA VAL A 90 1.24 4.45 12.43
C VAL A 90 2.05 4.07 13.65
N ASP A 91 1.40 3.51 14.67
CA ASP A 91 2.07 3.04 15.88
C ASP A 91 3.16 2.00 15.52
N ALA A 92 4.35 2.17 16.10
CA ALA A 92 5.48 1.29 15.83
C ALA A 92 5.18 -0.18 16.16
N ALA A 93 4.43 -0.44 17.25
CA ALA A 93 4.06 -1.79 17.64
C ALA A 93 3.11 -2.45 16.62
N ASP A 94 2.27 -1.68 15.94
CA ASP A 94 1.41 -2.21 14.89
C ASP A 94 2.19 -2.50 13.60
N ILE A 95 3.21 -1.69 13.27
CA ILE A 95 4.15 -2.00 12.19
C ILE A 95 4.93 -3.30 12.53
N ASP A 96 5.39 -3.45 13.77
CA ASP A 96 6.11 -4.63 14.22
C ASP A 96 5.24 -5.89 14.16
N ARG A 97 3.95 -5.80 14.54
CA ARG A 97 2.99 -6.89 14.38
C ARG A 97 2.87 -7.35 12.93
N PHE A 98 2.79 -6.41 11.99
CA PHE A 98 2.73 -6.75 10.57
C PHE A 98 4.03 -7.41 10.08
N THR A 99 5.18 -6.83 10.39
CA THR A 99 6.49 -7.35 9.93
C THR A 99 6.85 -8.69 10.55
N ALA A 100 6.34 -9.02 11.73
CA ALA A 100 6.47 -10.34 12.34
C ALA A 100 5.72 -11.44 11.55
N LEU A 101 4.60 -11.09 10.90
CA LEU A 101 3.82 -12.01 10.07
C LEU A 101 4.36 -12.12 8.64
N TYR A 102 4.86 -11.01 8.08
CA TYR A 102 5.30 -10.92 6.69
C TYR A 102 6.76 -10.44 6.60
N SER A 103 7.68 -11.41 6.60
CA SER A 103 9.11 -11.10 6.46
C SER A 103 9.48 -10.80 5.01
N MET A 104 10.10 -9.64 4.79
CA MET A 104 10.75 -9.25 3.52
C MET A 104 9.87 -9.43 2.26
N ASN A 105 8.62 -8.98 2.32
CA ASN A 105 7.68 -9.04 1.20
C ASN A 105 7.81 -7.87 0.20
N ALA A 106 8.87 -7.06 0.30
CA ALA A 106 9.14 -5.95 -0.61
C ALA A 106 10.01 -6.41 -1.79
N ARG A 107 9.51 -6.22 -3.02
CA ARG A 107 10.32 -6.39 -4.24
C ARG A 107 11.42 -5.33 -4.28
N PRO A 108 12.68 -5.67 -4.64
CA PRO A 108 13.73 -4.67 -4.83
C PRO A 108 13.36 -3.60 -5.86
N ALA A 109 13.83 -2.37 -5.63
CA ALA A 109 13.68 -1.29 -6.59
C ALA A 109 14.33 -1.65 -7.93
N LEU A 110 13.64 -1.35 -9.02
CA LEU A 110 14.15 -1.55 -10.37
C LEU A 110 14.61 -0.22 -10.97
N VAL A 111 15.47 -0.31 -11.98
CA VAL A 111 15.91 0.86 -12.74
C VAL A 111 14.75 1.55 -13.45
N ALA A 112 14.79 2.87 -13.53
CA ALA A 112 13.75 3.67 -14.16
C ALA A 112 13.68 3.47 -15.69
N ASN A 113 14.77 3.00 -16.32
CA ASN A 113 14.92 2.97 -17.77
C ASN A 113 14.71 4.37 -18.37
N ARG A 114 13.77 4.51 -19.33
CA ARG A 114 13.47 5.77 -20.02
C ARG A 114 12.23 6.48 -19.46
N ARG A 115 11.75 6.07 -18.28
CA ARG A 115 10.53 6.62 -17.67
C ARG A 115 10.86 7.89 -16.90
N TYR A 116 9.92 8.83 -16.94
CA TYR A 116 9.91 10.01 -16.08
C TYR A 116 8.96 9.78 -14.91
N ILE A 117 9.29 10.39 -13.77
CA ILE A 117 8.39 10.48 -12.62
C ILE A 117 7.78 11.88 -12.66
N LEU A 118 6.46 11.94 -12.74
CA LEU A 118 5.68 13.18 -12.75
C LEU A 118 5.26 13.53 -11.32
N SER A 119 4.96 14.81 -11.06
CA SER A 119 4.33 15.28 -9.81
C SER A 119 3.00 15.93 -10.14
N SER A 120 2.00 15.71 -9.28
CA SER A 120 0.75 16.49 -9.25
C SER A 120 0.97 17.93 -8.84
#